data_AF-X1MQJ9-F1
#
_entry.id   AF-X1MQJ9-F1
#
_cell.length_a   1.000
_cell.length_b   1.000
_cell.length_c   1.000
_cell.angle_alpha   90.00
_cell.angle_beta   90.00
_cell.angle_gamma   90.00
#
_symmetry.space_group_name_H-M   'P 1'
#
loop_
_entity.id
_entity.type
_entity.pdbx_description
1 polymer ?
#
loop_
_entity_poly.entity_id
_entity_poly.type
_entity_poly.pdbx_seq_one_letter_code
_entity_poly.pdbx_strand_id
1 'polypeptide(L)'
;MAVFTFFVLNEDVDAAVHADYLCNEYGLDTISTGAVIAFAMDCCDNGIIGSQEAGGLDLTWGNAETVIELVKRISSRDGLGRVLGEGVRRASQQIGRGSDMLAIHIKGLEGPAHDARSGKSQAIAYGLSNRGMCHIHPLETGDYDSLKNDFGLIPYGIPDPKTVDRFAEEGKGEIVKKLQDFGVVPDILGFCKFYVYVGLGLGELAGMISALTGWDIDGRELLSVGERVYDLQRMFNTREGIRKTDDMLPERCLKLPEFGKYASVKECEIKNLSRMLEECYQARGWSTETGVPLKGAT
;
A
#
# COMPACT_ATOMS: atom_id res chain seq x y z
N MET A 1 0.39 -16.10 -2.18
CA MET A 1 1.79 -16.56 -1.88
C MET A 1 2.45 -15.82 -0.73
N ALA A 2 3.06 -14.63 -0.91
CA ALA A 2 3.90 -13.98 0.13
C ALA A 2 3.19 -13.74 1.48
N VAL A 3 1.89 -13.46 1.43
CA VAL A 3 1.04 -13.16 2.60
C VAL A 3 0.66 -14.40 3.43
N PHE A 4 0.85 -15.61 2.88
CA PHE A 4 0.69 -16.88 3.61
C PHE A 4 2.03 -17.58 3.85
N THR A 5 3.14 -16.91 3.53
CA THR A 5 4.50 -17.34 3.86
C THR A 5 5.18 -16.30 4.72
N PHE A 6 5.83 -15.30 4.11
CA PHE A 6 6.65 -14.28 4.78
C PHE A 6 5.90 -13.47 5.84
N PHE A 7 4.61 -13.19 5.65
CA PHE A 7 3.82 -12.46 6.66
C PHE A 7 3.65 -13.22 7.96
N VAL A 8 3.52 -14.54 7.86
CA VAL A 8 3.17 -15.44 8.97
C VAL A 8 4.31 -16.38 9.35
N LEU A 9 5.50 -16.18 8.76
CA LEU A 9 6.70 -17.04 8.88
C LEU A 9 6.45 -18.52 8.55
N ASN A 10 5.50 -18.80 7.66
CA ASN A 10 5.22 -20.16 7.18
C ASN A 10 6.15 -20.52 6.01
N GLU A 11 6.92 -21.60 6.17
CA GLU A 11 7.83 -22.11 5.13
C GLU A 11 7.17 -23.17 4.22
N ASP A 12 5.98 -23.66 4.58
CA ASP A 12 5.23 -24.63 3.78
C ASP A 12 4.50 -23.92 2.63
N VAL A 13 5.07 -24.07 1.43
CA VAL A 13 4.53 -23.50 0.19
C VAL A 13 3.23 -24.20 -0.22
N ASP A 14 3.08 -25.50 0.02
CA ASP A 14 1.86 -26.22 -0.35
C ASP A 14 0.68 -25.74 0.49
N ALA A 15 0.92 -25.51 1.79
CA ALA A 15 -0.06 -24.88 2.67
C ALA A 15 -0.41 -23.45 2.22
N ALA A 16 0.58 -22.65 1.81
CA ALA A 16 0.35 -21.30 1.32
C ALA A 16 -0.45 -21.26 0.01
N VAL A 17 -0.19 -22.19 -0.92
CA VAL A 17 -0.97 -22.35 -2.15
C VAL A 17 -2.39 -22.81 -1.84
N HIS A 18 -2.55 -23.73 -0.89
CA HIS A 18 -3.88 -24.17 -0.46
C HIS A 18 -4.68 -23.03 0.20
N ALA A 19 -4.06 -22.22 1.06
CA ALA A 19 -4.70 -21.04 1.64
C ALA A 19 -5.13 -20.02 0.57
N ASP A 20 -4.28 -19.78 -0.43
CA ASP A 20 -4.59 -18.92 -1.59
C ASP A 20 -5.79 -19.45 -2.38
N TYR A 21 -5.81 -20.76 -2.66
CA TYR A 21 -6.95 -21.44 -3.28
C TYR A 21 -8.24 -21.24 -2.46
N LEU A 22 -8.20 -21.43 -1.14
CA LEU A 22 -9.36 -21.23 -0.28
C LEU A 22 -9.85 -19.79 -0.29
N CYS A 23 -8.96 -18.80 -0.30
CA CYS A 23 -9.35 -17.40 -0.44
C CYS A 23 -10.10 -17.15 -1.76
N ASN A 24 -9.64 -17.75 -2.87
CA ASN A 24 -10.33 -17.64 -4.16
C ASN A 24 -11.73 -18.29 -4.09
N GLU A 25 -11.84 -19.51 -3.54
CA GLU A 25 -13.12 -20.22 -3.40
C GLU A 25 -14.12 -19.48 -2.50
N TYR A 26 -13.63 -18.82 -1.45
CA TYR A 26 -14.47 -18.10 -0.49
C TYR A 26 -14.68 -16.61 -0.83
N GLY A 27 -14.01 -16.09 -1.86
CA GLY A 27 -14.09 -14.67 -2.22
C GLY A 27 -13.44 -13.73 -1.19
N LEU A 28 -12.31 -14.14 -0.64
CA LEU A 28 -11.52 -13.35 0.32
C LEU A 28 -10.31 -12.69 -0.36
N ASP A 29 -10.02 -11.44 0.01
CA ASP A 29 -8.75 -10.81 -0.37
C ASP A 29 -7.59 -11.49 0.35
N THR A 30 -6.65 -12.04 -0.42
CA THR A 30 -5.50 -12.78 0.13
C THR A 30 -4.60 -11.88 0.97
N ILE A 31 -4.42 -10.62 0.58
CA ILE A 31 -3.53 -9.69 1.29
C ILE A 31 -4.08 -9.40 2.69
N SER A 32 -5.32 -8.93 2.77
CA SER A 32 -5.96 -8.61 4.04
C SER A 32 -6.14 -9.87 4.91
N THR A 33 -6.42 -11.03 4.30
CA THR A 33 -6.55 -12.31 5.03
C THR A 33 -5.21 -12.72 5.65
N GLY A 34 -4.11 -12.71 4.88
CA GLY A 34 -2.79 -13.04 5.41
C GLY A 34 -2.33 -12.03 6.48
N ALA A 35 -2.60 -10.74 6.27
CA ALA A 35 -2.26 -9.69 7.21
C ALA A 35 -3.02 -9.81 8.54
N VAL A 36 -4.33 -10.12 8.52
CA VAL A 36 -5.11 -10.27 9.76
C VAL A 36 -4.76 -11.55 10.52
N ILE A 37 -4.31 -12.60 9.82
CA ILE A 37 -3.75 -13.80 10.46
C ILE A 37 -2.41 -13.48 11.11
N ALA A 38 -1.51 -12.78 10.41
CA ALA A 38 -0.24 -12.33 10.98
C ALA A 38 -0.45 -11.44 12.22
N PHE A 39 -1.43 -10.54 12.16
CA PHE A 39 -1.85 -9.72 13.30
C PHE A 39 -2.31 -10.57 14.50
N ALA A 40 -3.07 -11.65 14.27
CA ALA A 40 -3.50 -12.55 15.34
C ALA A 40 -2.33 -13.31 15.97
N MET A 41 -1.37 -13.77 15.17
CA MET A 41 -0.12 -14.39 15.65
C MET A 41 0.71 -13.40 16.48
N ASP A 42 0.86 -12.16 16.00
CA ASP A 42 1.57 -11.09 16.72
C ASP A 42 0.88 -10.74 18.05
N CYS A 43 -0.45 -10.68 18.06
CA CYS A 43 -1.21 -10.51 19.29
C CYS A 43 -1.00 -11.67 20.27
N CYS A 44 -0.91 -12.91 19.79
CA CYS A 44 -0.63 -14.07 20.65
C CYS A 44 0.79 -13.99 21.23
N ASP A 45 1.78 -13.67 20.41
CA ASP A 45 3.19 -13.55 20.81
C ASP A 45 3.40 -12.43 21.86
N ASN A 46 2.63 -11.35 21.75
CA ASN A 46 2.61 -10.26 22.74
C ASN A 46 1.69 -10.54 23.95
N GLY A 47 1.13 -11.75 24.08
CA GLY A 47 0.25 -12.14 25.18
C GLY A 47 -1.11 -11.43 25.22
N ILE A 48 -1.52 -10.80 24.11
CA ILE A 48 -2.80 -10.11 23.96
C ILE A 48 -3.92 -11.11 23.72
N ILE A 49 -3.74 -12.08 22.82
CA ILE A 49 -4.70 -13.16 22.58
C ILE A 49 -4.23 -14.40 23.35
N GLY A 50 -5.05 -14.87 24.29
CA GLY A 50 -4.79 -16.12 25.02
C GLY A 50 -5.39 -17.36 24.36
N SER A 51 -5.06 -18.55 24.86
CA SER A 51 -5.52 -19.84 24.30
C SER A 51 -7.05 -19.99 24.23
N GLN A 52 -7.78 -19.37 25.18
CA GLN A 52 -9.25 -19.37 25.16
C GLN A 52 -9.81 -18.54 24.00
N GLU A 53 -9.26 -17.35 23.78
CA GLU A 53 -9.66 -16.44 22.69
C GLU A 53 -9.23 -16.98 21.32
N ALA A 54 -8.11 -17.70 21.26
CA ALA A 54 -7.65 -18.44 20.09
C ALA A 54 -8.59 -19.59 19.69
N GLY A 55 -9.53 -19.99 20.56
CA GLY A 55 -10.48 -21.06 20.27
C GLY A 55 -9.79 -22.40 20.00
N GLY A 56 -8.74 -22.69 20.77
CA GLY A 56 -7.95 -23.93 20.66
C GLY A 56 -6.92 -23.97 19.52
N LEU A 57 -6.79 -22.88 18.75
CA LEU A 57 -5.75 -22.76 17.72
C LEU A 57 -4.38 -22.49 18.33
N ASP A 58 -3.35 -23.06 17.73
CA ASP A 58 -1.96 -22.70 18.01
C ASP A 58 -1.54 -21.54 17.09
N LEU A 59 -1.57 -20.32 17.64
CA LEU A 59 -1.22 -19.09 16.93
C LEU A 59 0.30 -18.82 16.91
N THR A 60 1.14 -19.82 17.17
CA THR A 60 2.59 -19.68 17.01
C THR A 60 2.94 -19.32 15.56
N TRP A 61 3.84 -18.37 15.37
CA TRP A 61 4.36 -17.99 14.06
C TRP A 61 4.85 -19.22 13.28
N GLY A 62 4.47 -19.28 11.99
CA GLY A 62 4.83 -20.36 11.08
C GLY A 62 3.93 -21.59 11.12
N ASN A 63 2.90 -21.64 11.97
CA ASN A 63 1.99 -22.78 12.01
C ASN A 63 1.06 -22.81 10.77
N ALA A 64 1.42 -23.66 9.80
CA ALA A 64 0.71 -23.83 8.54
C ALA A 64 -0.74 -24.32 8.69
N GLU A 65 -1.00 -25.25 9.62
CA GLU A 65 -2.34 -25.80 9.85
C GLU A 65 -3.29 -24.70 10.37
N THR A 66 -2.79 -23.88 11.31
CA THR A 66 -3.53 -22.73 11.85
C THR A 66 -3.83 -21.69 10.77
N VAL A 67 -2.90 -21.40 9.85
CA VAL A 67 -3.16 -20.47 8.73
C VAL A 67 -4.34 -20.96 7.89
N ILE A 68 -4.34 -22.22 7.46
CA ILE A 68 -5.42 -22.81 6.65
C ILE A 68 -6.75 -22.77 7.41
N GLU A 69 -6.74 -23.13 8.69
CA GLU A 69 -7.94 -23.16 9.52
C GLU A 69 -8.51 -21.75 9.76
N LEU A 70 -7.66 -20.75 9.98
CA LEU A 70 -8.10 -19.36 10.14
C LEU A 70 -8.74 -18.82 8.86
N VAL A 71 -8.25 -19.15 7.66
CA VAL A 71 -8.91 -18.78 6.40
C VAL A 71 -10.35 -19.29 6.36
N LYS A 72 -10.58 -20.55 6.76
CA LYS A 72 -11.92 -21.15 6.82
C LYS A 72 -12.80 -20.45 7.87
N ARG A 73 -12.28 -20.21 9.07
CA ARG A 73 -13.02 -19.56 10.16
C ARG A 73 -13.35 -18.10 9.88
N ILE A 74 -12.48 -17.38 9.18
CA ILE A 74 -12.74 -16.01 8.70
C ILE A 74 -13.92 -16.02 7.73
N SER A 75 -13.89 -16.92 6.73
CA SER A 75 -14.98 -17.09 5.77
C SER A 75 -16.32 -17.42 6.45
N SER A 76 -16.31 -18.37 7.39
CA SER A 76 -17.53 -18.81 8.10
C SER A 76 -17.94 -17.90 9.27
N ARG A 77 -17.15 -16.86 9.59
CA ARG A 77 -17.33 -15.98 10.77
C ARG A 77 -17.48 -16.76 12.08
N ASP A 78 -16.70 -17.82 12.23
CA ASP A 78 -16.70 -18.70 13.40
C ASP A 78 -15.59 -18.37 14.40
N GLY A 79 -15.93 -18.36 15.69
CA GLY A 79 -15.01 -18.04 16.78
C GLY A 79 -14.19 -16.76 16.53
N LEU A 80 -12.86 -16.88 16.63
CA LEU A 80 -11.90 -15.81 16.35
C LEU A 80 -12.03 -15.26 14.92
N GLY A 81 -12.45 -16.09 13.95
CA GLY A 81 -12.68 -15.67 12.57
C GLY A 81 -13.76 -14.60 12.41
N ARG A 82 -14.72 -14.51 13.36
CA ARG A 82 -15.70 -13.40 13.37
C ARG A 82 -15.04 -12.04 13.62
N VAL A 83 -14.02 -12.01 14.49
CA VAL A 83 -13.29 -10.79 14.85
C VAL A 83 -12.31 -10.45 13.73
N LEU A 84 -11.53 -11.42 13.27
CA LEU A 84 -10.54 -11.22 12.20
C LEU A 84 -11.20 -10.91 10.84
N GLY A 85 -12.40 -11.42 10.59
CA GLY A 85 -13.18 -11.10 9.38
C GLY A 85 -13.64 -9.65 9.27
N GLU A 86 -13.38 -8.81 10.28
CA GLU A 86 -13.62 -7.37 10.23
C GLU A 86 -12.40 -6.55 9.75
N GLY A 87 -11.26 -7.20 9.49
CA GLY A 87 -9.99 -6.55 9.13
C GLY A 87 -9.25 -5.97 10.35
N VAL A 88 -7.94 -5.73 10.22
CA VAL A 88 -7.04 -5.41 11.35
C VAL A 88 -7.45 -4.15 12.10
N ARG A 89 -8.02 -3.15 11.41
CA ARG A 89 -8.46 -1.89 12.04
C ARG A 89 -9.60 -2.14 13.03
N ARG A 90 -10.62 -2.90 12.64
CA ARG A 90 -11.78 -3.18 13.51
C ARG A 90 -11.48 -4.32 14.47
N ALA A 91 -10.70 -5.32 14.06
CA ALA A 91 -10.27 -6.43 14.90
C ALA A 91 -9.46 -5.91 16.10
N SER A 92 -8.48 -5.01 15.88
CA SER A 92 -7.70 -4.42 16.98
C SER A 92 -8.55 -3.61 17.95
N GLN A 93 -9.54 -2.85 17.46
CA GLN A 93 -10.48 -2.13 18.32
C GLN A 93 -11.33 -3.08 19.19
N GLN A 94 -11.76 -4.22 18.64
CA GLN A 94 -12.54 -5.22 19.39
C GLN A 94 -11.69 -6.00 20.39
N ILE A 95 -10.46 -6.38 20.00
CA ILE A 95 -9.52 -7.11 20.86
C ILE A 95 -9.00 -6.20 21.99
N GLY A 96 -8.81 -4.91 21.70
CA GLY A 96 -8.33 -3.91 22.64
C GLY A 96 -6.90 -4.19 23.09
N ARG A 97 -6.59 -3.84 24.36
CA ARG A 97 -5.31 -4.15 25.04
C ARG A 97 -4.06 -3.68 24.29
N GLY A 98 -4.15 -2.56 23.56
CA GLY A 98 -3.04 -2.00 22.80
C GLY A 98 -2.72 -2.73 21.49
N SER A 99 -3.59 -3.64 21.03
CA SER A 99 -3.38 -4.37 19.78
C SER A 99 -3.40 -3.46 18.55
N ASP A 100 -3.94 -2.24 18.64
CA ASP A 100 -3.88 -1.24 17.56
C ASP A 100 -2.45 -0.89 17.15
N MET A 101 -1.48 -0.99 18.07
CA MET A 101 -0.05 -0.80 17.77
C MET A 101 0.54 -1.91 16.88
N LEU A 102 -0.11 -3.07 16.80
CA LEU A 102 0.29 -4.21 15.96
C LEU A 102 -0.46 -4.22 14.61
N ALA A 103 -1.51 -3.41 14.47
CA ALA A 103 -2.35 -3.39 13.28
C ALA A 103 -1.71 -2.55 12.15
N ILE A 104 -1.11 -3.23 11.16
CA ILE A 104 -0.45 -2.56 10.03
C ILE A 104 -1.46 -2.21 8.93
N HIS A 105 -1.94 -0.97 8.93
CA HIS A 105 -2.87 -0.47 7.91
C HIS A 105 -2.75 1.04 7.66
N ILE A 106 -3.24 1.50 6.52
CA ILE A 106 -3.56 2.93 6.27
C ILE A 106 -5.00 3.03 5.82
N LYS A 107 -5.76 3.96 6.42
CA LYS A 107 -7.20 4.17 6.15
C LYS A 107 -8.06 2.91 6.30
N GLY A 108 -7.56 1.91 7.03
CA GLY A 108 -8.22 0.62 7.26
C GLY A 108 -7.86 -0.49 6.28
N LEU A 109 -7.06 -0.22 5.24
CA LEU A 109 -6.54 -1.26 4.35
C LEU A 109 -5.17 -1.75 4.82
N GLU A 110 -5.06 -3.07 4.95
CA GLU A 110 -3.87 -3.80 5.36
C GLU A 110 -2.69 -3.58 4.39
N GLY A 111 -1.48 -3.60 4.95
CA GLY A 111 -0.25 -3.47 4.17
C GLY A 111 0.01 -4.65 3.23
N PRO A 112 0.49 -4.42 1.98
CA PRO A 112 0.85 -5.49 1.06
C PRO A 112 2.31 -5.91 1.27
N ALA A 113 2.81 -6.83 0.44
CA ALA A 113 4.13 -7.46 0.59
C ALA A 113 5.33 -6.57 0.19
N HIS A 114 5.27 -5.26 0.48
CA HIS A 114 6.40 -4.35 0.31
C HIS A 114 6.52 -3.44 1.54
N ASP A 115 7.69 -3.44 2.17
CA ASP A 115 7.95 -2.63 3.35
C ASP A 115 8.15 -1.15 2.96
N ALA A 116 7.44 -0.23 3.62
CA ALA A 116 7.55 1.21 3.39
C ALA A 116 8.98 1.73 3.56
N ARG A 117 9.80 1.05 4.37
CA ARG A 117 11.20 1.41 4.67
C ARG A 117 12.17 1.03 3.54
N SER A 118 11.72 0.23 2.56
CA SER A 118 12.57 -0.21 1.44
C SER A 118 12.93 0.93 0.47
N GLY A 119 12.08 1.96 0.37
CA GLY A 119 12.27 3.16 -0.43
C GLY A 119 11.26 4.24 -0.03
N LYS A 120 11.69 5.51 0.01
CA LYS A 120 10.86 6.60 0.55
C LYS A 120 9.66 6.94 -0.34
N SER A 121 9.75 6.68 -1.65
CA SER A 121 8.61 6.83 -2.56
C SER A 121 7.43 5.93 -2.14
N GLN A 122 7.70 4.68 -1.76
CA GLN A 122 6.70 3.71 -1.30
C GLN A 122 5.99 4.20 -0.04
N ALA A 123 6.74 4.77 0.92
CA ALA A 123 6.17 5.31 2.15
C ALA A 123 5.16 6.44 1.88
N ILE A 124 5.51 7.35 0.98
CA ILE A 124 4.62 8.44 0.55
C ILE A 124 3.39 7.87 -0.17
N ALA A 125 3.59 6.90 -1.09
CA ALA A 125 2.50 6.31 -1.84
C ALA A 125 1.49 5.59 -0.92
N TYR A 126 1.95 4.83 0.06
CA TYR A 126 1.06 4.23 1.06
C TYR A 126 0.28 5.24 1.88
N GLY A 127 0.94 6.31 2.32
CA GLY A 127 0.28 7.39 3.06
C GLY A 127 -0.81 8.05 2.21
N LEU A 128 -0.49 8.41 0.97
CA LEU A 128 -1.36 9.22 0.12
C LEU A 128 -2.35 8.45 -0.75
N SER A 129 -2.23 7.13 -0.86
CA SER A 129 -3.12 6.34 -1.71
C SER A 129 -4.58 6.52 -1.30
N ASN A 130 -5.42 6.79 -2.30
CA ASN A 130 -6.84 7.08 -2.10
C ASN A 130 -7.64 5.87 -1.58
N ARG A 131 -7.10 4.65 -1.62
CA ARG A 131 -7.79 3.45 -1.12
C ARG A 131 -7.14 2.80 0.11
N GLY A 132 -6.14 3.44 0.71
CA GLY A 132 -5.37 2.89 1.84
C GLY A 132 -4.05 2.26 1.41
N MET A 133 -3.43 1.44 2.26
CA MET A 133 -2.06 0.93 2.06
C MET A 133 -1.97 -0.04 0.88
N CYS A 134 -1.90 0.47 -0.34
CA CYS A 134 -1.88 -0.33 -1.56
C CYS A 134 -0.63 -0.06 -2.39
N HIS A 135 -0.05 -1.12 -2.95
CA HIS A 135 1.16 -1.04 -3.77
C HIS A 135 0.85 -0.72 -5.24
N ILE A 136 -0.22 -1.30 -5.82
CA ILE A 136 -0.50 -1.15 -7.26
C ILE A 136 -1.33 0.09 -7.63
N HIS A 137 -2.02 0.71 -6.65
CA HIS A 137 -2.84 1.89 -6.91
C HIS A 137 -2.31 3.15 -6.22
N PRO A 138 -1.98 4.20 -7.00
CA PRO A 138 -2.04 4.24 -8.47
C PRO A 138 -0.81 3.62 -9.15
N LEU A 139 0.32 3.41 -8.47
CA LEU A 139 1.52 2.81 -9.07
C LEU A 139 2.43 2.24 -7.98
N GLU A 140 3.19 1.19 -8.28
CA GLU A 140 4.24 0.66 -7.40
C GLU A 140 5.44 1.61 -7.39
N THR A 141 5.31 2.72 -6.67
CA THR A 141 6.33 3.78 -6.67
C THR A 141 7.68 3.30 -6.16
N GLY A 142 7.71 2.28 -5.31
CA GLY A 142 8.94 1.66 -4.80
C GLY A 142 9.90 1.15 -5.89
N ASP A 143 9.40 0.90 -7.11
CA ASP A 143 10.23 0.51 -8.25
C ASP A 143 11.10 1.65 -8.78
N TYR A 144 10.64 2.89 -8.63
CA TYR A 144 11.48 4.07 -8.90
C TYR A 144 12.74 4.04 -8.02
N ASP A 145 12.55 3.72 -6.74
CA ASP A 145 13.64 3.67 -5.76
C ASP A 145 14.52 2.44 -5.92
N SER A 146 13.89 1.26 -5.97
CA SER A 146 14.54 -0.05 -5.82
C SER A 146 15.02 -0.62 -7.15
N LEU A 147 14.22 -0.49 -8.19
CA LEU A 147 14.53 -1.03 -9.53
C LEU A 147 15.07 0.03 -10.49
N LYS A 148 15.11 1.29 -10.06
CA LYS A 148 15.55 2.43 -10.86
C LYS A 148 14.71 2.61 -12.12
N ASN A 149 13.40 2.38 -12.00
CA ASN A 149 12.43 2.52 -13.07
C ASN A 149 11.77 3.90 -13.05
N ASP A 150 12.00 4.73 -14.07
CA ASP A 150 11.35 6.04 -14.19
C ASP A 150 9.98 5.98 -14.88
N PHE A 151 9.57 4.80 -15.37
CA PHE A 151 8.32 4.60 -16.09
C PHE A 151 8.15 5.49 -17.33
N GLY A 152 9.26 5.94 -17.93
CA GLY A 152 9.25 6.87 -19.07
C GLY A 152 8.84 8.30 -18.71
N LEU A 153 8.89 8.66 -17.42
CA LEU A 153 8.45 9.96 -16.93
C LEU A 153 9.56 11.02 -16.87
N ILE A 154 10.82 10.68 -17.20
CA ILE A 154 11.91 11.69 -17.27
C ILE A 154 11.54 12.88 -18.19
N PRO A 155 10.99 12.70 -19.42
CA PRO A 155 10.53 13.81 -20.27
C PRO A 155 9.38 14.65 -19.68
N TYR A 156 8.72 14.11 -18.65
CA TYR A 156 7.64 14.74 -17.89
C TYR A 156 8.16 15.35 -16.57
N GLY A 157 9.48 15.32 -16.37
CA GLY A 157 10.20 16.09 -15.37
C GLY A 157 10.34 15.41 -14.01
N ILE A 158 10.35 14.07 -13.94
CA ILE A 158 10.97 13.41 -12.79
C ILE A 158 12.48 13.25 -13.04
N PRO A 159 13.33 13.30 -12.01
CA PRO A 159 14.76 13.05 -12.16
C PRO A 159 15.04 11.58 -12.48
N ASP A 160 16.19 11.31 -13.12
CA ASP A 160 16.69 9.95 -13.33
C ASP A 160 16.86 9.26 -11.96
N PRO A 161 16.17 8.13 -11.71
CA PRO A 161 16.24 7.42 -10.42
C PRO A 161 17.65 6.94 -10.05
N LYS A 162 18.57 6.85 -11.00
CA LYS A 162 19.99 6.54 -10.74
C LYS A 162 20.74 7.67 -10.06
N THR A 163 20.22 8.90 -10.15
CA THR A 163 20.82 10.09 -9.51
C THR A 163 20.17 10.43 -8.17
N VAL A 164 19.07 9.77 -7.82
CA VAL A 164 18.35 9.97 -6.56
C VAL A 164 18.56 8.76 -5.65
N ASP A 165 19.08 9.01 -4.44
CA ASP A 165 19.21 7.95 -3.44
C ASP A 165 17.82 7.41 -3.05
N ARG A 166 17.72 6.08 -2.86
CA ARG A 166 16.44 5.43 -2.56
C ARG A 166 15.90 5.78 -1.17
N PHE A 167 16.80 6.19 -0.26
CA PHE A 167 16.52 6.58 1.10
C PHE A 167 16.47 8.11 1.30
N ALA A 168 16.71 8.91 0.24
CA ALA A 168 16.55 10.35 0.30
C ALA A 168 15.10 10.71 0.69
N GLU A 169 14.95 11.62 1.64
CA GLU A 169 13.64 12.11 2.11
C GLU A 169 13.31 13.51 1.57
N GLU A 170 14.12 14.07 0.68
CA GLU A 170 13.93 15.38 0.06
C GLU A 170 13.59 15.24 -1.41
N GLY A 171 12.60 16.01 -1.87
CA GLY A 171 12.14 16.02 -3.26
C GLY A 171 11.36 14.77 -3.68
N LYS A 172 11.20 13.78 -2.79
CA LYS A 172 10.44 12.56 -3.08
C LYS A 172 8.95 12.83 -3.24
N GLY A 173 8.41 13.84 -2.55
CA GLY A 173 6.99 14.17 -2.68
C GLY A 173 6.61 14.55 -4.12
N GLU A 174 7.42 15.38 -4.77
CA GLU A 174 7.19 15.80 -6.16
C GLU A 174 7.32 14.64 -7.16
N ILE A 175 8.27 13.74 -6.91
CA ILE A 175 8.45 12.53 -7.73
C ILE A 175 7.21 11.64 -7.62
N VAL A 176 6.77 11.37 -6.39
CA VAL A 176 5.60 10.50 -6.13
C VAL A 176 4.33 11.12 -6.69
N LYS A 177 4.16 12.44 -6.64
CA LYS A 177 3.04 13.14 -7.29
C LYS A 177 2.92 12.74 -8.76
N LYS A 178 4.00 12.87 -9.54
CA LYS A 178 4.01 12.54 -10.97
C LYS A 178 3.83 11.05 -11.24
N LEU A 179 4.47 10.20 -10.44
CA LEU A 179 4.29 8.74 -10.50
C LEU A 179 2.82 8.35 -10.28
N GLN A 180 2.16 9.00 -9.32
CA GLN A 180 0.77 8.74 -9.00
C GLN A 180 -0.17 9.20 -10.11
N ASP A 181 0.03 10.40 -10.64
CA ASP A 181 -0.79 10.94 -11.73
C ASP A 181 -0.71 10.04 -12.96
N PHE A 182 0.49 9.58 -13.33
CA PHE A 182 0.67 8.60 -14.41
C PHE A 182 0.04 7.26 -14.06
N GLY A 183 0.21 6.76 -12.84
CA GLY A 183 -0.30 5.47 -12.39
C GLY A 183 -1.82 5.31 -12.50
N VAL A 184 -2.56 6.42 -12.45
CA VAL A 184 -4.02 6.43 -12.66
C VAL A 184 -4.40 6.22 -14.13
N VAL A 185 -3.54 6.62 -15.07
CA VAL A 185 -3.85 6.59 -16.51
C VAL A 185 -4.19 5.17 -17.01
N PRO A 186 -3.40 4.12 -16.74
CA PRO A 186 -3.78 2.76 -17.14
C PRO A 186 -5.13 2.32 -16.56
N ASP A 187 -5.44 2.71 -15.31
CA ASP A 187 -6.67 2.31 -14.62
C ASP A 187 -7.91 2.91 -15.32
N ILE A 188 -7.87 4.18 -15.73
CA ILE A 188 -9.01 4.86 -16.40
C ILE A 188 -9.14 4.51 -17.88
N LEU A 189 -8.05 4.12 -18.52
CA LEU A 189 -8.07 3.64 -19.90
C LEU A 189 -8.44 2.15 -20.01
N GLY A 190 -8.47 1.43 -18.88
CA GLY A 190 -8.78 0.00 -18.86
C GLY A 190 -7.63 -0.89 -19.34
N PHE A 191 -6.38 -0.43 -19.24
CA PHE A 191 -5.20 -1.21 -19.62
C PHE A 191 -4.55 -1.85 -18.40
N CYS A 192 -4.04 -3.08 -18.57
CA CYS A 192 -3.24 -3.74 -17.55
C CYS A 192 -1.96 -2.94 -17.29
N LYS A 193 -1.71 -2.61 -16.02
CA LYS A 193 -0.53 -1.83 -15.61
C LYS A 193 0.78 -2.55 -15.92
N PHE A 194 0.80 -3.89 -16.04
CA PHE A 194 2.01 -4.63 -16.41
C PHE A 194 2.62 -4.19 -17.75
N TYR A 195 1.83 -3.65 -18.68
CA TYR A 195 2.37 -3.11 -19.93
C TYR A 195 3.27 -1.88 -19.72
N VAL A 196 3.00 -1.09 -18.68
CA VAL A 196 3.84 0.05 -18.30
C VAL A 196 5.25 -0.40 -17.92
N TYR A 197 5.37 -1.54 -17.21
CA TYR A 197 6.67 -2.08 -16.77
C TYR A 197 7.50 -2.67 -17.91
N VAL A 198 6.88 -2.92 -19.06
CA VAL A 198 7.57 -3.37 -20.29
C VAL A 198 7.70 -2.27 -21.33
N GLY A 199 7.51 -1.01 -20.93
CA GLY A 199 7.85 0.16 -21.74
C GLY A 199 6.68 0.87 -22.41
N LEU A 200 5.42 0.56 -22.07
CA LEU A 200 4.27 1.32 -22.57
C LEU A 200 4.10 2.62 -21.79
N GLY A 201 4.64 3.72 -22.32
CA GLY A 201 4.63 5.04 -21.69
C GLY A 201 3.46 5.93 -22.11
N LEU A 202 3.44 7.15 -21.56
CA LEU A 202 2.40 8.16 -21.86
C LEU A 202 2.30 8.50 -23.35
N GLY A 203 3.42 8.53 -24.08
CA GLY A 203 3.43 8.86 -25.51
C GLY A 203 2.73 7.80 -26.34
N GLU A 204 3.04 6.53 -26.09
CA GLU A 204 2.41 5.39 -26.75
C GLU A 204 0.91 5.31 -26.41
N LEU A 205 0.56 5.47 -25.12
CA LEU A 205 -0.84 5.48 -24.68
C LEU A 205 -1.64 6.62 -25.32
N ALA A 206 -1.08 7.83 -25.38
CA ALA A 206 -1.73 8.96 -26.04
C ALA A 206 -1.94 8.68 -27.53
N GLY A 207 -0.93 8.16 -28.23
CA GLY A 207 -1.05 7.78 -29.64
C GLY A 207 -2.14 6.72 -29.89
N MET A 208 -2.26 5.73 -29.00
CA MET A 208 -3.33 4.72 -29.07
C MET A 208 -4.72 5.33 -28.90
N ILE A 209 -4.89 6.23 -27.91
CA ILE A 209 -6.17 6.90 -27.67
C ILE A 209 -6.55 7.83 -28.82
N SER A 210 -5.60 8.63 -29.33
CA SER A 210 -5.82 9.49 -30.48
C SER A 210 -6.24 8.69 -31.72
N ALA A 211 -5.58 7.55 -31.98
CA ALA A 211 -5.94 6.67 -33.09
C ALA A 211 -7.33 6.01 -32.94
N LEU A 212 -7.72 5.64 -31.72
CA LEU A 212 -8.99 4.97 -31.45
C LEU A 212 -10.19 5.94 -31.47
N THR A 213 -10.00 7.13 -30.93
CA THR A 213 -11.09 8.10 -30.66
C THR A 213 -11.18 9.22 -31.70
N GLY A 214 -10.10 9.48 -32.43
CA GLY A 214 -9.95 10.65 -33.29
C GLY A 214 -9.69 11.95 -32.52
N TRP A 215 -9.45 11.91 -31.21
CA TRP A 215 -9.01 13.07 -30.43
C TRP A 215 -7.54 13.38 -30.72
N ASP A 216 -7.15 14.64 -30.55
CA ASP A 216 -5.75 15.06 -30.60
C ASP A 216 -5.24 15.22 -29.16
N ILE A 217 -4.92 14.09 -28.52
CA ILE A 217 -4.39 14.04 -27.15
C ILE A 217 -2.91 13.65 -27.15
N ASP A 218 -2.12 14.34 -26.34
CA ASP A 218 -0.71 14.01 -26.11
C ASP A 218 -0.45 13.44 -24.71
N GLY A 219 0.79 13.00 -24.45
CA GLY A 219 1.15 12.43 -23.16
C GLY A 219 1.07 13.41 -21.99
N ARG A 220 1.22 14.73 -22.21
CA ARG A 220 1.13 15.74 -21.15
C ARG A 220 -0.32 15.95 -20.76
N GLU A 221 -1.20 16.06 -21.75
CA GLU A 221 -2.64 16.15 -21.51
C GLU A 221 -3.14 14.89 -20.80
N LEU A 222 -2.69 13.70 -21.21
CA LEU A 222 -3.06 12.46 -20.55
C LEU A 222 -2.58 12.39 -19.09
N LEU A 223 -1.38 12.91 -18.79
CA LEU A 223 -0.89 13.03 -17.42
C LEU A 223 -1.75 14.00 -16.58
N SER A 224 -2.16 15.13 -17.15
CA SER A 224 -3.09 16.06 -16.50
C SER A 224 -4.48 15.46 -16.25
N VAL A 225 -4.95 14.55 -17.11
CA VAL A 225 -6.18 13.79 -16.85
C VAL A 225 -5.97 12.85 -15.65
N GLY A 226 -4.84 12.16 -15.57
CA GLY A 226 -4.50 11.30 -14.43
C GLY A 226 -4.48 12.06 -13.10
N GLU A 227 -3.85 13.24 -13.10
CA GLU A 227 -3.85 14.19 -11.97
C GLU A 227 -5.27 14.56 -11.53
N ARG A 228 -6.12 14.99 -12.47
CA ARG A 228 -7.52 15.36 -12.19
C ARG A 228 -8.32 14.22 -11.56
N VAL A 229 -8.13 12.99 -12.06
CA VAL A 229 -8.83 11.81 -11.52
C VAL A 229 -8.34 11.48 -10.11
N TYR A 230 -7.01 11.54 -9.88
CA TYR A 230 -6.45 11.29 -8.55
C TYR A 230 -6.98 12.30 -7.52
N ASP A 231 -7.03 13.57 -7.91
CA ASP A 231 -7.53 14.65 -7.07
C ASP A 231 -9.03 14.52 -6.82
N LEU A 232 -9.82 14.13 -7.82
CA LEU A 232 -11.25 13.86 -7.64
C LEU A 232 -11.51 12.74 -6.61
N GLN A 233 -10.72 11.67 -6.65
CA GLN A 233 -10.78 10.61 -5.64
C GLN A 233 -10.41 11.14 -4.25
N ARG A 234 -9.39 12.02 -4.16
CA ARG A 234 -9.03 12.68 -2.90
C ARG A 234 -10.15 13.59 -2.39
N MET A 235 -10.81 14.33 -3.27
CA MET A 235 -11.95 15.18 -2.94
C MET A 235 -13.11 14.37 -2.37
N PHE A 236 -13.38 13.19 -2.94
CA PHE A 236 -14.36 12.26 -2.37
C PHE A 236 -13.96 11.84 -0.96
N ASN A 237 -12.72 11.38 -0.77
CA ASN A 237 -12.22 10.94 0.54
C ASN A 237 -12.25 12.04 1.60
N THR A 238 -11.86 13.26 1.22
CA THR A 238 -11.86 14.41 2.15
C THR A 238 -13.28 14.87 2.48
N ARG A 239 -14.23 14.75 1.56
CA ARG A 239 -15.67 14.91 1.86
C ARG A 239 -16.11 13.90 2.93
N GLU A 240 -15.66 12.66 2.84
CA GLU A 240 -15.95 11.58 3.80
C GLU A 240 -15.10 11.64 5.10
N GLY A 241 -14.27 12.67 5.25
CA GLY A 241 -13.57 12.94 6.51
C GLY A 241 -12.08 12.60 6.54
N ILE A 242 -11.50 12.05 5.48
CA ILE A 242 -10.05 11.81 5.39
C ILE A 242 -9.28 13.14 5.47
N ARG A 243 -8.26 13.19 6.32
CA ARG A 243 -7.36 14.34 6.53
C ARG A 243 -5.90 13.89 6.55
N LYS A 244 -4.96 14.85 6.66
CA LYS A 244 -3.51 14.57 6.75
C LYS A 244 -3.13 13.54 7.81
N THR A 245 -3.89 13.44 8.90
CA THR A 245 -3.65 12.47 9.97
C THR A 245 -3.86 11.02 9.51
N ASP A 246 -4.78 10.80 8.56
CA ASP A 246 -5.06 9.47 7.98
C ASP A 246 -4.05 9.07 6.90
N ASP A 247 -3.12 9.96 6.56
CA ASP A 247 -2.02 9.70 5.62
C ASP A 247 -0.75 9.21 6.34
N MET A 248 -0.77 9.12 7.68
CA MET A 248 0.38 8.74 8.49
C MET A 248 0.50 7.22 8.64
N LEU A 249 1.70 6.68 8.36
CA LEU A 249 2.03 5.27 8.55
C LEU A 249 2.04 4.87 10.04
N PRO A 250 1.74 3.59 10.36
CA PRO A 250 1.94 3.07 11.71
C PRO A 250 3.39 3.26 12.15
N GLU A 251 3.61 3.53 13.44
CA GLU A 251 4.94 3.87 13.98
C GLU A 251 5.99 2.77 13.69
N ARG A 252 5.58 1.50 13.74
CA ARG A 252 6.43 0.35 13.42
C ARG A 252 6.97 0.39 11.98
N CYS A 253 6.22 0.97 11.05
CA CYS A 253 6.62 1.13 9.65
C CYS A 253 7.58 2.32 9.43
N LEU A 254 7.84 3.14 10.46
CA LEU A 254 8.77 4.27 10.38
C LEU A 254 10.13 3.93 10.98
N LYS A 255 10.14 3.11 12.03
CA LYS A 255 11.35 2.76 12.79
C LYS A 255 12.24 1.74 12.07
N LEU A 256 13.50 1.70 12.48
CA LEU A 256 14.44 0.65 12.06
C LEU A 256 13.86 -0.74 12.36
N PRO A 257 13.97 -1.72 11.44
CA PRO A 257 13.56 -3.09 11.72
C PRO A 257 14.30 -3.66 12.93
N GLU A 258 13.57 -4.37 13.79
CA GLU A 258 14.15 -4.98 14.99
C GLU A 258 15.09 -6.15 14.66
N PHE A 259 14.85 -6.81 13.52
CA PHE A 259 15.61 -7.98 13.05
C PHE A 259 15.77 -7.99 11.52
N GLY A 260 16.55 -8.96 11.04
CA GLY A 260 16.79 -9.18 9.61
C GLY A 260 17.86 -8.28 9.01
N LYS A 261 18.09 -8.42 7.70
CA LYS A 261 19.18 -7.75 6.97
C LYS A 261 19.15 -6.23 7.07
N TYR A 262 17.97 -5.64 7.25
CA TYR A 262 17.77 -4.20 7.28
C TYR A 262 17.88 -3.59 8.68
N ALA A 263 18.00 -4.40 9.74
CA ALA A 263 18.15 -3.91 11.12
C ALA A 263 19.43 -3.08 11.34
N SER A 264 20.43 -3.19 10.47
CA SER A 264 21.66 -2.40 10.53
C SER A 264 21.71 -1.24 9.53
N VAL A 265 20.68 -1.09 8.68
CA VAL A 265 20.64 -0.08 7.60
C VAL A 265 19.89 1.16 8.11
N LYS A 266 20.60 2.09 8.75
CA LYS A 266 20.00 3.26 9.41
C LYS A 266 19.22 4.17 8.47
N GLU A 267 19.55 4.17 7.19
CA GLU A 267 18.94 4.98 6.15
C GLU A 267 17.51 4.52 5.81
N CYS A 268 17.17 3.26 6.10
CA CYS A 268 15.81 2.74 5.85
C CYS A 268 14.77 3.36 6.80
N GLU A 269 15.17 3.77 8.01
CA GLU A 269 14.31 4.49 8.97
C GLU A 269 13.72 5.74 8.33
N ILE A 270 12.40 5.91 8.44
CA ILE A 270 11.66 7.05 7.90
C ILE A 270 11.56 8.12 8.99
N LYS A 271 12.36 9.17 8.86
CA LYS A 271 12.52 10.21 9.88
C LYS A 271 11.54 11.36 9.67
N ASN A 272 11.28 11.73 8.43
CA ASN A 272 10.49 12.91 8.09
C ASN A 272 9.32 12.61 7.15
N LEU A 273 8.49 11.60 7.47
CA LEU A 273 7.30 11.29 6.65
C LEU A 273 6.42 12.51 6.43
N SER A 274 6.11 13.28 7.49
CA SER A 274 5.25 14.46 7.39
C SER A 274 5.76 15.48 6.37
N ARG A 275 7.08 15.72 6.35
CA ARG A 275 7.71 16.64 5.39
C ARG A 275 7.58 16.12 3.95
N MET A 276 7.85 14.83 3.74
CA MET A 276 7.71 14.21 2.42
C MET A 276 6.27 14.23 1.90
N LEU A 277 5.29 14.03 2.79
CA LEU A 277 3.87 14.17 2.43
C LEU A 277 3.52 15.62 2.11
N GLU A 278 4.06 16.59 2.87
CA GLU A 278 3.87 18.03 2.63
C GLU A 278 4.46 18.50 1.30
N GLU A 279 5.61 17.99 0.88
CA GLU A 279 6.16 18.21 -0.47
C GLU A 279 5.15 17.77 -1.54
N CYS A 280 4.52 16.60 -1.38
CA CYS A 280 3.51 16.12 -2.32
C CYS A 280 2.24 16.98 -2.27
N TYR A 281 1.79 17.42 -1.08
CA TYR A 281 0.66 18.34 -0.95
C TYR A 281 0.92 19.65 -1.70
N GLN A 282 2.09 20.25 -1.53
CA GLN A 282 2.48 21.46 -2.24
C GLN A 282 2.49 21.23 -3.76
N ALA A 283 3.08 20.12 -4.21
CA ALA A 283 3.15 19.76 -5.62
C ALA A 283 1.76 19.52 -6.27
N ARG A 284 0.77 19.13 -5.47
CA ARG A 284 -0.63 18.94 -5.90
C ARG A 284 -1.52 20.17 -5.72
N GLY A 285 -1.03 21.24 -5.09
CA GLY A 285 -1.88 22.38 -4.70
C GLY A 285 -2.88 22.05 -3.59
N TRP A 286 -2.54 21.10 -2.70
CA TRP A 286 -3.33 20.77 -1.53
C TRP A 286 -2.84 21.55 -0.29
N SER A 287 -3.72 21.72 0.70
CA SER A 287 -3.39 22.34 1.97
C SER A 287 -2.38 21.48 2.75
N THR A 288 -1.23 22.05 3.11
CA THR A 288 -0.24 21.38 3.99
C THR A 288 -0.74 21.21 5.43
N GLU A 289 -1.70 22.03 5.84
CA GLU A 289 -2.32 21.98 7.16
C GLU A 289 -3.36 20.85 7.29
N THR A 290 -4.07 20.52 6.21
CA THR A 290 -5.23 19.60 6.27
C THR A 290 -5.13 18.40 5.33
N GLY A 291 -4.28 18.46 4.30
CA GLY A 291 -4.20 17.47 3.23
C GLY A 291 -5.39 17.52 2.26
N VAL A 292 -6.16 18.62 2.25
CA VAL A 292 -7.35 18.80 1.41
C VAL A 292 -6.97 19.60 0.15
N PRO A 293 -7.44 19.21 -1.05
CA PRO A 293 -7.26 20.00 -2.27
C PRO A 293 -7.77 21.44 -2.10
N LEU A 294 -6.97 22.44 -2.51
CA LEU A 294 -7.36 23.84 -2.46
C LEU A 294 -8.28 24.20 -3.64
N LYS A 295 -9.01 25.32 -3.52
CA LYS A 295 -9.80 25.84 -4.64
C LYS A 295 -8.87 26.20 -5.79
N GLY A 296 -9.09 25.60 -6.96
CA GLY A 296 -8.21 25.77 -8.13
C GLY A 296 -7.02 24.80 -8.17
N ALA A 297 -6.96 23.83 -7.26
CA ALA A 297 -6.16 22.63 -7.47
C ALA A 297 -6.81 21.83 -8.60
N THR A 298 -6.08 21.74 -9.72
CA THR A 298 -6.30 20.92 -10.93
C THR A 298 -7.53 21.22 -11.80
#